data_AF-A0A928KZZ0-F1
#
_entry.id   AF-A0A928KZZ0-F1
#
_cell.length_a   1.000
_cell.length_b   1.000
_cell.length_c   1.000
_cell.angle_alpha   90.00
_cell.angle_beta   90.00
_cell.angle_gamma   90.00
#
_symmetry.space_group_name_H-M   'P 1'
#
loop_
_entity.id
_entity.type
_entity.pdbx_description
1 polymer ?
#
loop_
_entity_poly.entity_id
_entity_poly.type
_entity_poly.pdbx_seq_one_letter_code
_entity_poly.pdbx_strand_id
1 'polypeptide(L)'
;MIFMTSILEEFAYGNLSPEVCTFRHNSEYGEVLRVLSQNEERLLARLNEEEKNIFENYVGAQGELNRLTAVGNLIYGYRLGLTMTAEAFVGIDGLVFGESND
;
A
#
# COMPACT_ATOMS: atom_id res chain seq x y z
N MET A 1 -19.19 -22.58 21.97
CA MET A 1 -18.05 -22.97 21.11
C MET A 1 -18.00 -21.95 19.99
N ILE A 2 -17.04 -21.02 20.03
CA ILE A 2 -16.86 -20.03 18.96
C ILE A 2 -16.01 -20.73 17.91
N PHE A 3 -16.55 -20.96 16.71
CA PHE A 3 -15.74 -21.41 15.58
C PHE A 3 -14.82 -20.25 15.22
N MET A 4 -13.51 -20.43 15.40
CA MET A 4 -12.53 -19.51 14.82
C MET A 4 -12.63 -19.69 13.31
N THR A 5 -13.19 -18.71 12.62
CA THR A 5 -13.18 -18.66 11.16
C THR A 5 -11.73 -18.72 10.67
N SER A 6 -11.48 -19.51 9.63
CA SER A 6 -10.15 -19.62 9.04
C SER A 6 -9.70 -18.26 8.50
N ILE A 7 -8.40 -17.95 8.55
CA ILE A 7 -7.82 -16.77 7.88
C ILE A 7 -8.24 -16.70 6.41
N LEU A 8 -8.40 -17.84 5.75
CA LEU A 8 -8.86 -17.90 4.35
C LEU A 8 -10.34 -17.52 4.20
N GLU A 9 -11.18 -17.87 5.18
CA GLU A 9 -12.58 -17.45 5.19
C GLU A 9 -12.69 -15.94 5.45
N GLU A 10 -11.94 -15.42 6.42
CA GLU A 10 -11.88 -13.98 6.71
C GLU A 10 -11.33 -13.18 5.52
N PHE A 11 -10.38 -13.72 4.77
CA PHE A 11 -9.90 -13.12 3.52
C PHE A 11 -10.97 -13.18 2.41
N ALA A 12 -11.63 -14.33 2.23
CA ALA A 12 -12.69 -14.49 1.23
C ALA A 12 -13.90 -13.59 1.49
N TYR A 13 -14.21 -13.31 2.77
CA TYR A 13 -15.24 -12.35 3.15
C TYR A 13 -14.78 -10.89 3.09
N GLY A 14 -13.49 -10.63 2.84
CA GLY A 14 -12.92 -9.29 2.77
C GLY A 14 -12.69 -8.63 4.14
N ASN A 15 -12.76 -9.40 5.22
CA ASN A 15 -12.52 -8.91 6.59
C ASN A 15 -11.02 -8.68 6.86
N LEU A 16 -10.16 -9.40 6.14
CA LEU A 16 -8.72 -9.12 6.08
C LEU A 16 -8.44 -8.10 4.97
N SER A 17 -8.62 -6.82 5.27
CA SER A 17 -8.14 -5.76 4.37
C SER A 17 -6.61 -5.68 4.42
N PRO A 18 -5.91 -5.70 3.27
CA PRO A 18 -4.50 -5.39 3.18
C PRO A 18 -4.22 -3.88 3.37
N GLU A 19 -5.23 -3.06 3.62
CA GLU A 19 -5.07 -1.70 4.14
C GLU A 19 -4.55 -1.80 5.58
N VAL A 20 -3.26 -2.05 5.68
CA VAL A 20 -2.51 -2.15 6.92
C VAL A 20 -2.61 -0.83 7.67
N CYS A 21 -2.94 -0.94 8.96
CA CYS A 21 -2.95 0.09 9.98
C CYS A 21 -4.14 1.06 9.90
N THR A 22 -5.19 0.69 10.64
CA THR A 22 -6.13 1.65 11.22
C THR A 22 -5.39 2.89 11.73
N PHE A 23 -5.78 4.04 11.19
CA PHE A 23 -5.27 5.36 11.49
C PHE A 23 -5.14 5.56 13.01
N ARG A 24 -3.94 5.39 13.57
CA ARG A 24 -3.66 5.80 14.95
C ARG A 24 -3.29 7.26 14.90
N HIS A 25 -4.12 8.11 15.50
CA HIS A 25 -3.90 9.57 15.56
C HIS A 25 -2.53 9.96 16.15
N ASN A 26 -1.86 9.07 16.91
CA ASN A 26 -0.51 9.26 17.47
C ASN A 26 0.56 8.36 16.82
N SER A 27 0.34 7.89 15.60
CA SER A 27 1.39 7.21 14.84
C SER A 27 2.34 8.23 14.20
N GLU A 28 3.57 7.80 13.93
CA GLU A 28 4.53 8.57 13.12
C GLU A 28 3.89 9.03 11.80
N TYR A 29 3.08 8.18 11.18
CA TYR A 29 2.29 8.50 10.00
C TYR A 29 1.31 9.67 10.24
N GLY A 30 0.59 9.67 11.35
CA GLY A 30 -0.36 10.72 11.71
C GLY A 30 0.31 12.09 11.89
N GLU A 31 1.50 12.14 12.51
CA GLU A 31 2.27 13.39 12.64
C GLU A 31 2.80 13.88 11.29
N VAL A 32 3.31 12.99 10.45
CA VAL A 32 3.77 13.35 9.11
C VAL A 32 2.60 13.85 8.26
N LEU A 33 1.44 13.21 8.32
CA LEU A 33 0.23 13.65 7.63
C LEU A 33 -0.23 15.03 8.11
N ARG A 34 -0.22 15.27 9.42
CA ARG A 34 -0.55 16.59 9.99
C ARG A 34 0.38 17.68 9.46
N VAL A 35 1.68 17.43 9.42
CA VAL A 35 2.67 18.37 8.86
C VAL A 35 2.44 18.60 7.37
N LEU A 36 2.12 17.54 6.61
CA LEU A 36 1.79 17.64 5.19
C LEU A 36 0.58 18.57 4.97
N SER A 37 -0.53 18.33 5.67
CA SER A 37 -1.74 19.16 5.56
C SER A 37 -1.50 20.61 5.96
N GLN A 38 -0.74 20.86 7.03
CA GLN A 38 -0.39 22.22 7.45
C GLN A 38 0.46 22.96 6.40
N ASN A 39 1.38 22.25 5.74
CA ASN A 39 2.19 22.84 4.67
C ASN A 39 1.35 23.10 3.42
N GLU A 40 0.44 22.19 3.08
CA GLU A 40 -0.50 22.34 1.97
C GLU A 40 -1.38 23.59 2.14
N GLU A 41 -2.01 23.76 3.31
CA GLU A 41 -2.80 24.96 3.62
C GLU A 41 -1.98 26.25 3.48
N ARG A 42 -0.74 26.26 3.98
CA ARG A 42 0.16 27.42 3.89
C ARG A 42 0.61 27.71 2.46
N LEU A 43 0.77 26.68 1.63
CA LEU A 43 1.07 26.82 0.21
C LEU A 43 -0.14 27.40 -0.53
N LEU A 44 -1.31 26.80 -0.37
CA LEU A 44 -2.55 27.27 -1.01
C LEU A 44 -2.89 28.74 -0.69
N ALA A 45 -2.56 29.22 0.50
CA ALA A 45 -2.74 30.62 0.89
C ALA A 45 -1.80 31.61 0.18
N ARG A 46 -0.66 31.14 -0.37
CA ARG A 46 0.38 31.98 -1.01
C ARG A 46 0.35 31.93 -2.54
N LEU A 47 -0.22 30.87 -3.11
CA LEU A 47 -0.30 30.66 -4.54
C LEU A 47 -1.41 31.53 -5.17
N ASN A 48 -1.15 32.03 -6.37
CA ASN A 48 -2.19 32.63 -7.22
C ASN A 48 -3.05 31.54 -7.90
N GLU A 49 -4.08 31.94 -8.64
CA GLU A 49 -5.05 31.00 -9.20
C GLU A 49 -4.46 30.02 -10.22
N GLU A 50 -3.53 30.47 -11.05
CA GLU A 50 -2.84 29.60 -12.03
C GLU A 50 -1.93 28.60 -11.31
N GLU A 51 -1.18 29.07 -10.31
CA GLU A 51 -0.30 28.23 -9.51
C GLU A 51 -1.07 27.20 -8.69
N LYS A 52 -2.25 27.55 -8.17
CA LYS A 52 -3.14 26.60 -7.46
C LYS A 52 -3.59 25.47 -8.36
N ASN A 53 -3.99 25.77 -9.60
CA ASN A 53 -4.39 24.72 -10.55
C ASN A 53 -3.23 23.76 -10.84
N ILE A 54 -2.01 24.28 -11.04
CA ILE A 54 -0.81 23.44 -11.20
C ILE A 54 -0.58 22.58 -9.96
N PHE A 55 -0.69 23.17 -8.76
CA PHE A 55 -0.49 22.48 -7.50
C PHE A 55 -1.54 21.38 -7.24
N GLU A 56 -2.82 21.64 -7.51
CA GLU A 56 -3.90 20.65 -7.40
C GLU A 56 -3.69 19.47 -8.36
N ASN A 57 -3.30 19.74 -9.61
CA ASN A 57 -2.95 18.70 -10.56
C ASN A 57 -1.74 17.87 -10.08
N TYR A 58 -0.73 18.53 -9.50
CA TYR A 58 0.43 17.86 -8.92
C TYR A 58 0.02 16.94 -7.75
N VAL A 59 -0.78 17.43 -6.80
CA VAL A 59 -1.28 16.65 -5.67
C VAL A 59 -2.09 15.44 -6.16
N GLY A 60 -2.97 15.64 -7.14
CA GLY A 60 -3.74 14.56 -7.76
C GLY A 60 -2.86 13.50 -8.40
N ALA A 61 -1.87 13.90 -9.20
CA ALA A 61 -0.93 12.98 -9.84
C ALA A 61 -0.06 12.24 -8.82
N GLN A 62 0.42 12.91 -7.77
CA GLN A 62 1.18 12.30 -6.69
C GLN A 62 0.32 11.28 -5.91
N GLY A 63 -0.95 11.58 -5.67
CA GLY A 63 -1.90 10.66 -5.04
C GLY A 63 -2.10 9.39 -5.85
N GLU A 64 -2.29 9.51 -7.16
CA GLU A 64 -2.43 8.36 -8.06
C GLU A 64 -1.14 7.53 -8.15
N LEU A 65 0.03 8.20 -8.22
CA LEU A 65 1.32 7.52 -8.17
C LEU A 65 1.48 6.71 -6.88
N ASN A 66 1.15 7.31 -5.72
CA ASN A 66 1.21 6.64 -4.42
C ASN A 66 0.27 5.42 -4.39
N ARG A 67 -0.93 5.53 -4.95
CA ARG A 67 -1.89 4.42 -5.06
C ARG A 67 -1.33 3.28 -5.90
N LEU A 68 -0.77 3.58 -7.07
CA LEU A 68 -0.15 2.58 -7.95
C LEU A 68 1.05 1.90 -7.29
N THR A 69 1.91 2.66 -6.61
CA THR A 69 3.04 2.12 -5.85
C THR A 69 2.57 1.22 -4.70
N ALA A 70 1.56 1.63 -3.94
CA ALA A 70 1.02 0.83 -2.84
C ALA A 70 0.46 -0.51 -3.33
N VAL A 71 -0.32 -0.49 -4.42
CA VAL A 71 -0.86 -1.71 -5.04
C VAL A 71 0.26 -2.61 -5.56
N GLY A 72 1.25 -2.03 -6.25
CA GLY A 72 2.41 -2.77 -6.76
C GLY A 72 3.21 -3.45 -5.64
N ASN A 73 3.49 -2.71 -4.56
CA ASN A 73 4.19 -3.24 -3.40
C ASN A 73 3.42 -4.35 -2.71
N LEU A 74 2.09 -4.23 -2.61
CA LEU A 74 1.24 -5.26 -2.04
C LEU A 74 1.28 -6.55 -2.87
N ILE A 75 1.12 -6.44 -4.19
CA ILE A 75 1.17 -7.60 -5.10
C ILE A 75 2.55 -8.27 -5.04
N TYR A 76 3.61 -7.47 -5.07
CA TYR A 76 4.98 -7.97 -4.96
C TYR A 76 5.21 -8.69 -3.63
N GLY A 77 4.83 -8.07 -2.51
CA GLY A 77 4.97 -8.65 -1.17
C GLY A 77 4.20 -9.96 -1.01
N TYR A 78 2.97 -10.03 -1.54
CA TYR A 78 2.17 -11.25 -1.51
C TYR A 78 2.81 -12.39 -2.32
N ARG A 79 3.28 -12.10 -3.55
CA ARG A 79 3.99 -13.08 -4.38
C ARG A 79 5.27 -13.55 -3.70
N LEU A 80 6.07 -12.62 -3.18
CA LEU A 80 7.31 -12.93 -2.48
C LEU A 80 7.06 -13.84 -1.27
N GLY A 81 6.07 -13.50 -0.44
CA GLY A 81 5.69 -14.31 0.72
C GLY A 81 5.27 -15.73 0.36
N LEU A 82 4.47 -15.91 -0.70
CA LEU A 82 4.08 -17.23 -1.20
C LEU A 82 5.28 -18.01 -1.75
N THR A 83 6.18 -17.37 -2.50
CA THR A 83 7.38 -18.02 -3.03
C THR A 83 8.30 -18.50 -1.91
N MET A 84 8.58 -17.66 -0.92
CA MET A 84 9.38 -18.04 0.26
C MET A 84 8.73 -19.18 1.04
N THR A 85 7.40 -19.14 1.19
CA THR A 85 6.63 -20.20 1.84
C THR A 85 6.77 -21.52 1.07
N ALA A 86 6.56 -21.51 -0.24
CA ALA A 86 6.71 -22.69 -1.08
C ALA A 86 8.13 -23.28 -1.01
N GLU A 87 9.16 -22.43 -1.05
CA GLU A 87 10.57 -22.85 -0.92
C GLU A 87 10.82 -23.58 0.41
N ALA A 88 10.31 -23.03 1.51
CA ALA A 88 10.46 -23.61 2.84
C ALA A 88 9.77 -24.98 2.99
N PHE A 89 8.69 -25.24 2.25
CA PHE A 89 7.92 -26.51 2.34
C PHE A 89 8.30 -27.56 1.29
N VAL A 90 8.71 -27.17 0.09
CA VAL A 90 8.96 -28.10 -1.03
C VAL A 90 10.44 -28.51 -1.13
N GLY A 91 11.36 -27.72 -0.54
CA GLY A 91 12.79 -27.87 -0.76
C GLY A 91 13.21 -27.26 -2.11
N ILE A 92 14.42 -26.67 -2.14
CA ILE A 92 14.95 -25.85 -3.24
C ILE A 92 14.94 -26.56 -4.60
N ASP A 93 14.97 -27.90 -4.61
CA ASP A 93 15.05 -28.73 -5.83
C ASP A 93 13.77 -28.71 -6.69
N GLY A 94 12.63 -28.23 -6.16
CA GLY A 94 11.33 -28.22 -6.86
C GLY A 94 10.93 -26.89 -7.51
N LEU A 95 11.65 -25.78 -7.24
CA LEU A 95 11.24 -24.42 -7.63
C LEU A 95 12.21 -23.79 -8.65
N VAL A 96 12.57 -24.54 -9.69
CA VAL A 96 13.15 -23.93 -10.89
C VAL A 96 12.02 -23.19 -11.62
N PHE A 97 11.83 -21.91 -11.29
CA PHE A 97 11.09 -21.01 -12.15
C PHE A 97 11.93 -20.81 -13.42
N GLY A 98 11.53 -21.49 -14.49
CA GLY A 98 12.17 -21.34 -15.79
C GLY A 98 12.23 -19.87 -16.18
N GLU A 99 13.44 -19.38 -16.43
CA GLU A 99 13.66 -18.13 -17.12
C GLU A 99 12.92 -18.18 -18.46
N SER A 100 11.93 -17.32 -18.63
CA SER A 100 11.39 -17.01 -19.95
C SER A 100 12.09 -15.75 -20.41
N ASN A 101 13.22 -15.93 -21.09
CA ASN A 101 13.71 -14.95 -22.06
C ASN A 101 12.81 -15.06 -23.30
N ASP A 102 12.05 -14.01 -23.58
CA ASP A 102 11.78 -13.48 -24.92
C ASP A 102 11.22 -12.05 -24.81
#